data_AF-A0A8T4NJV5-F1
#
_entry.id   AF-A0A8T4NJV5-F1
#
_cell.length_a   1.000
_cell.length_b   1.000
_cell.length_c   1.000
_cell.angle_alpha   90.00
_cell.angle_beta   90.00
_cell.angle_gamma   90.00
#
_symmetry.space_group_name_H-M   'P 1'
#
loop_
_entity.id
_entity.type
_entity.pdbx_description
1 polymer ?
#
loop_
_entity_poly.entity_id
_entity_poly.type
_entity_poly.pdbx_seq_one_letter_code
_entity_poly.pdbx_strand_id
1 'polypeptide(L)'
;MAQAVTHILVPLILIALFRDFYWKRRKNAKNSFPLHYVLIAGLSGILPDIDLVLYWIFGSFGLSVEAIHRTFTHSIFFPLVFLILFFVLKNGKIPGLGRHKLKINVICLMIAFGSFVHLILDAVVTGKIIPLYPLNNYVVGLNIVQYLPQTLQGLAMPTLDGILLIIWLVYLEWKHKIGDFI
;
A
#
# COMPACT_ATOMS: atom_id res chain seq x y z
N MET A 1 -2.29 -2.13 -15.94
CA MET A 1 -3.05 -3.30 -15.43
C MET A 1 -3.48 -2.93 -14.03
N ALA A 2 -4.78 -2.88 -13.74
CA ALA A 2 -5.25 -2.47 -12.42
C ALA A 2 -4.95 -3.58 -11.41
N GLN A 3 -3.98 -3.36 -10.53
CA GLN A 3 -3.56 -4.31 -9.48
C GLN A 3 -4.03 -3.84 -8.09
N ALA A 4 -5.11 -3.07 -8.05
CA ALA A 4 -5.59 -2.40 -6.85
C ALA A 4 -5.79 -3.37 -5.66
N VAL A 5 -6.30 -4.58 -5.92
CA VAL A 5 -6.54 -5.58 -4.88
C VAL A 5 -5.23 -6.07 -4.27
N THR A 6 -4.26 -6.52 -5.08
CA THR A 6 -2.91 -6.88 -4.61
C THR A 6 -2.26 -5.73 -3.83
N HIS A 7 -2.37 -4.50 -4.33
CA HIS A 7 -1.81 -3.31 -3.70
C HIS A 7 -2.47 -2.95 -2.37
N ILE A 8 -3.74 -3.29 -2.14
CA ILE A 8 -4.37 -3.20 -0.81
C ILE A 8 -3.94 -4.38 0.07
N LEU A 9 -4.11 -5.60 -0.43
CA LEU A 9 -4.07 -6.80 0.40
C LEU A 9 -2.66 -7.08 0.92
N VAL A 10 -1.62 -6.87 0.11
CA VAL A 10 -0.24 -7.13 0.55
C VAL A 10 0.16 -6.26 1.74
N PRO A 11 0.09 -4.91 1.71
CA PRO A 11 0.44 -4.10 2.88
C PRO A 11 -0.49 -4.36 4.08
N LEU A 12 -1.77 -4.64 3.82
CA LEU A 12 -2.74 -4.99 4.86
C LEU A 12 -2.34 -6.29 5.59
N ILE A 13 -2.04 -7.36 4.84
CA ILE A 13 -1.57 -8.65 5.37
C ILE A 13 -0.26 -8.45 6.14
N LEU A 14 0.73 -7.76 5.56
CA LEU A 14 2.04 -7.55 6.19
C LEU A 14 1.92 -6.84 7.55
N ILE A 15 1.13 -5.77 7.63
CA ILE A 15 0.93 -5.02 8.88
C ILE A 15 0.07 -5.79 9.87
N ALA A 16 -0.92 -6.56 9.42
CA ALA A 16 -1.71 -7.43 10.29
C ALA A 16 -0.82 -8.50 10.96
N LEU A 17 0.03 -9.17 10.17
CA LEU A 17 0.99 -10.16 10.65
C LEU A 17 1.99 -9.53 11.61
N PHE A 18 2.58 -8.38 11.25
CA PHE A 18 3.49 -7.65 12.14
C PHE A 18 2.82 -7.31 13.48
N ARG A 19 1.60 -6.77 13.45
CA ARG A 19 0.84 -6.44 14.66
C ARG A 19 0.62 -7.68 15.52
N ASP A 20 0.13 -8.77 14.94
CA ASP A 20 -0.35 -9.90 15.71
C ASP A 20 0.75 -10.86 16.19
N PHE A 21 1.85 -10.98 15.44
CA PHE A 21 2.97 -11.86 15.79
C PHE A 21 4.09 -11.13 16.53
N TYR A 22 4.43 -9.90 16.13
CA TYR A 22 5.55 -9.17 16.71
C TYR A 22 5.10 -8.20 17.82
N TRP A 23 4.08 -7.37 17.54
CA TRP A 23 3.69 -6.31 18.46
C TRP A 23 2.87 -6.81 19.66
N LYS A 24 1.86 -7.65 19.41
CA LYS A 24 0.91 -8.15 20.44
C LYS A 24 1.56 -9.00 21.53
N ARG A 25 2.75 -9.57 21.29
CA ARG A 25 3.52 -10.32 22.30
C ARG A 25 4.07 -9.43 23.42
N ARG A 26 4.14 -8.11 23.24
CA ARG A 26 4.56 -7.19 24.32
C ARG A 26 3.37 -6.90 25.25
N LYS A 27 3.53 -7.19 26.55
CA LYS A 27 2.48 -7.12 27.60
C LYS A 27 1.73 -5.76 27.65
N ASN A 28 2.39 -4.66 27.31
CA ASN A 28 1.82 -3.30 27.30
C ASN A 28 1.34 -2.82 25.91
N ALA A 29 1.44 -3.64 24.86
CA ALA A 29 1.23 -3.24 23.48
C ALA A 29 -0.17 -3.52 22.93
N LYS A 30 -1.00 -4.30 23.66
CA LYS A 30 -2.33 -4.74 23.20
C LYS A 30 -3.26 -3.58 22.84
N ASN A 31 -3.06 -2.40 23.45
CA ASN A 31 -3.87 -1.19 23.23
C ASN A 31 -3.15 -0.09 22.43
N SER A 32 -1.88 -0.28 22.03
CA SER A 32 -1.11 0.78 21.37
C SER A 32 -1.15 0.74 19.84
N PHE A 33 -1.60 -0.38 19.25
CA PHE A 33 -1.69 -0.55 17.80
C PHE A 33 -3.08 -1.07 17.36
N PRO A 34 -4.08 -0.17 17.23
CA PRO A 34 -5.42 -0.53 16.76
C PRO A 34 -5.44 -1.07 15.33
N LEU A 35 -6.50 -1.85 15.00
CA LEU A 35 -6.75 -2.40 13.66
C LEU A 35 -6.85 -1.33 12.57
N HIS A 36 -7.28 -0.11 12.92
CA HIS A 36 -7.32 1.02 11.99
C HIS A 36 -5.97 1.28 11.31
N TYR A 37 -4.82 1.06 11.96
CA TYR A 37 -3.51 1.21 11.31
C TYR A 37 -3.26 0.16 10.23
N VAL A 38 -3.75 -1.07 10.44
CA VAL A 38 -3.70 -2.14 9.44
C VAL A 38 -4.51 -1.73 8.20
N LEU A 39 -5.73 -1.21 8.43
CA LEU A 39 -6.59 -0.72 7.37
C LEU A 39 -5.96 0.47 6.62
N ILE A 40 -5.42 1.45 7.35
CA ILE A 40 -4.75 2.62 6.76
C ILE A 40 -3.58 2.17 5.88
N ALA A 41 -2.72 1.25 6.36
CA ALA A 41 -1.61 0.74 5.56
C ALA A 41 -2.09 0.06 4.27
N GLY A 42 -3.16 -0.76 4.36
CA GLY A 42 -3.80 -1.36 3.20
C GLY A 42 -4.29 -0.33 2.18
N LEU A 43 -5.12 0.61 2.61
CA LEU A 43 -5.66 1.66 1.73
C LEU A 43 -4.57 2.56 1.14
N SER A 44 -3.51 2.81 1.91
CA SER A 44 -2.36 3.60 1.45
C SER A 44 -1.53 2.92 0.37
N GLY A 45 -1.70 1.61 0.21
CA GLY A 45 -1.18 0.85 -0.91
C GLY A 45 -1.73 1.33 -2.25
N ILE A 46 -2.96 1.82 -2.33
CA ILE A 46 -3.52 2.40 -3.57
C ILE A 46 -3.16 3.88 -3.75
N LEU A 47 -2.66 4.54 -2.70
CA LEU A 47 -2.47 5.98 -2.73
C LEU A 47 -1.58 6.48 -3.89
N PRO A 48 -0.52 5.76 -4.31
CA PRO A 48 0.23 6.16 -5.50
C PRO A 48 -0.60 6.22 -6.79
N ASP A 49 -1.60 5.34 -6.95
CA ASP A 49 -2.49 5.29 -8.12
C ASP A 49 -3.55 6.40 -8.13
N ILE A 50 -3.61 7.26 -7.11
CA ILE A 50 -4.54 8.40 -7.11
C ILE A 50 -4.24 9.40 -8.25
N ASP A 51 -3.04 9.33 -8.83
CA ASP A 51 -2.66 10.05 -10.06
C ASP A 51 -3.56 9.69 -11.26
N LEU A 52 -4.21 8.53 -11.24
CA LEU A 52 -5.18 8.12 -12.26
C LEU A 52 -6.49 8.92 -12.16
N VAL A 53 -6.87 9.37 -10.96
CA VAL A 53 -8.00 10.30 -10.78
C VAL A 53 -7.63 11.67 -11.35
N LEU A 54 -6.37 12.10 -11.18
CA LEU A 54 -5.87 13.33 -11.78
C LEU A 54 -5.90 13.24 -13.31
N TYR A 55 -5.63 12.08 -13.89
CA TYR A 55 -5.79 11.87 -15.33
C TYR A 55 -7.23 12.15 -15.82
N TRP A 56 -8.28 11.84 -15.05
CA TRP A 56 -9.64 12.18 -15.48
C TRP A 56 -9.89 13.70 -15.54
N ILE A 57 -9.17 14.47 -14.73
CA ILE A 57 -9.24 15.93 -14.76
C ILE A 57 -8.38 16.47 -15.92
N PHE A 58 -7.14 16.01 -16.02
CA PHE A 58 -6.13 16.56 -16.93
C PHE A 58 -6.16 15.97 -18.34
N GLY A 59 -6.77 14.80 -18.53
CA GLY A 59 -6.95 14.18 -19.84
C GLY A 59 -7.78 15.06 -20.78
N SER A 60 -8.65 15.91 -20.23
CA SER A 60 -9.39 16.93 -20.99
C SER A 60 -8.49 17.98 -21.65
N PHE A 61 -7.24 18.14 -21.19
CA PHE A 61 -6.22 19.05 -21.74
C PHE A 61 -5.24 18.35 -22.70
N GLY A 62 -5.50 17.09 -23.09
CA GLY A 62 -4.67 16.37 -24.05
C GLY A 62 -3.41 15.70 -23.47
N LEU A 63 -3.29 15.62 -22.14
CA LEU A 63 -2.22 14.88 -21.48
C LEU A 63 -2.51 13.37 -21.52
N SER A 64 -1.51 12.56 -21.87
CA SER A 64 -1.64 11.09 -21.88
C SER A 64 -1.61 10.51 -20.46
N VAL A 65 -2.17 9.29 -20.31
CA VAL A 65 -2.11 8.54 -19.04
C VAL A 65 -0.66 8.34 -18.61
N GLU A 66 0.22 7.99 -19.53
CA GLU A 66 1.63 7.72 -19.25
C GLU A 66 2.41 8.96 -18.78
N ALA A 67 1.96 10.17 -19.16
CA ALA A 67 2.59 11.41 -18.71
C ALA A 67 2.26 11.72 -17.25
N ILE A 68 1.13 11.23 -16.75
CA ILE A 68 0.60 11.53 -15.41
C ILE A 68 0.83 10.34 -14.47
N HIS A 69 0.34 9.17 -14.87
CA HIS A 69 0.44 7.92 -14.12
C HIS A 69 1.86 7.38 -14.14
N ARG A 70 2.37 6.94 -12.99
CA ARG A 70 3.73 6.37 -12.79
C ARG A 70 4.89 7.36 -12.79
N THR A 71 4.60 8.65 -12.66
CA THR A 71 5.63 9.69 -12.53
C THR A 71 5.77 10.12 -11.06
N PHE A 72 5.08 11.19 -10.66
CA PHE A 72 5.27 11.86 -9.37
C PHE A 72 4.97 10.98 -8.16
N THR A 73 3.79 10.35 -8.12
CA THR A 73 3.36 9.53 -6.98
C THR A 73 4.04 8.16 -6.94
N HIS A 74 4.61 7.73 -8.06
CA HIS A 74 5.37 6.48 -8.20
C HIS A 74 6.88 6.68 -8.06
N SER A 75 7.29 7.79 -7.43
CA SER A 75 8.67 8.07 -7.03
C SER A 75 8.90 7.68 -5.57
N ILE A 76 10.15 7.43 -5.20
CA ILE A 76 10.55 7.17 -3.82
C ILE A 76 10.29 8.39 -2.91
N PHE A 77 10.23 9.59 -3.49
CA PHE A 77 9.96 10.81 -2.74
C PHE A 77 8.55 10.81 -2.15
N PHE A 78 7.58 10.18 -2.81
CA PHE A 78 6.21 10.11 -2.30
C PHE A 78 6.11 9.44 -0.92
N PRO A 79 6.53 8.17 -0.73
CA PRO A 79 6.54 7.57 0.61
C PRO A 79 7.54 8.25 1.56
N LEU A 80 8.65 8.81 1.07
CA LEU A 80 9.63 9.51 1.92
C LEU A 80 9.07 10.78 2.56
N VAL A 81 8.22 11.54 1.88
CA VAL A 81 7.54 12.71 2.46
C VAL A 81 6.73 12.28 3.68
N PHE A 82 5.94 11.20 3.57
CA PHE A 82 5.18 10.67 4.70
C PHE A 82 6.07 10.13 5.82
N LEU A 83 7.21 9.53 5.47
CA LEU A 83 8.20 9.09 6.45
C LEU A 83 8.82 10.27 7.22
N ILE A 84 9.14 11.37 6.53
CA ILE A 84 9.62 12.61 7.16
C ILE A 84 8.52 13.17 8.09
N LEU A 85 7.27 13.23 7.63
CA LEU A 85 6.14 13.68 8.44
C LEU A 85 5.94 12.81 9.69
N PHE A 86 6.21 11.50 9.64
CA PHE A 86 6.20 10.64 10.82
C PHE A 86 7.19 11.13 11.90
N PHE A 87 8.41 11.52 11.50
CA PHE A 87 9.41 12.02 12.46
C PHE A 87 9.06 13.42 12.97
N VAL A 88 8.64 14.33 12.08
CA VAL A 88 8.28 15.72 12.45
C VAL A 88 7.06 15.75 13.38
N LEU A 89 6.04 14.94 13.11
CA LEU A 89 4.78 14.93 13.87
C LEU A 89 4.81 14.00 15.10
N LYS A 90 5.98 13.47 15.50
CA LYS A 90 6.10 12.47 16.58
C LYS A 90 5.44 12.90 17.90
N ASN A 91 5.47 14.20 18.21
CA ASN A 91 4.88 14.79 19.41
C ASN A 91 3.53 15.50 19.14
N GLY A 92 3.07 15.51 17.88
CA GLY A 92 1.82 16.14 17.49
C GLY A 92 0.61 15.40 18.02
N LYS A 93 -0.32 16.13 18.65
CA LYS A 93 -1.62 15.62 19.07
C LYS A 93 -2.69 16.37 18.29
N ILE A 94 -3.52 15.63 17.55
CA ILE A 94 -4.67 16.21 16.85
C ILE A 94 -5.93 15.91 17.68
N PRO A 95 -6.69 16.95 18.09
CA PRO A 95 -7.99 16.76 18.73
C PRO A 95 -8.91 15.88 17.85
N GLY A 96 -9.60 14.91 18.44
CA GLY A 96 -10.53 14.02 17.72
C GLY A 96 -9.95 12.66 17.33
N LEU A 97 -8.70 12.58 16.86
CA LEU A 97 -8.03 11.31 16.55
C LEU A 97 -7.78 10.43 17.78
N GLY A 98 -7.66 11.06 18.96
CA GLY A 98 -7.47 10.38 20.24
C GLY A 98 -8.61 9.43 20.62
N ARG A 99 -9.84 9.62 20.11
CA ARG A 99 -10.99 8.76 20.40
C ARG A 99 -10.74 7.30 19.95
N HIS A 100 -10.05 7.13 18.83
CA HIS A 100 -9.66 5.82 18.31
C HIS A 100 -8.23 5.42 18.70
N LYS A 101 -7.60 6.16 19.64
CA LYS A 101 -6.21 5.99 20.07
C LYS A 101 -5.20 6.08 18.90
N LEU A 102 -5.55 6.84 17.86
CA LEU A 102 -4.69 7.06 16.70
C LEU A 102 -3.75 8.23 16.96
N LYS A 103 -2.53 8.10 16.45
CA LYS A 103 -1.49 9.11 16.48
C LYS A 103 -1.14 9.45 15.04
N ILE A 104 -1.15 10.74 14.71
CA ILE A 104 -0.96 11.21 13.34
C ILE A 104 0.38 10.77 12.75
N ASN A 105 1.45 10.77 13.56
CA ASN A 105 2.73 10.28 13.10
C ASN A 105 2.64 8.83 12.63
N VAL A 106 2.01 7.95 13.41
CA VAL A 106 1.86 6.54 13.03
C VAL A 106 0.98 6.38 11.78
N ILE A 107 -0.02 7.25 11.58
CA ILE A 107 -0.77 7.30 10.31
C ILE A 107 0.18 7.60 9.15
N CYS A 108 1.02 8.64 9.25
CA CYS A 108 2.02 8.95 8.23
C CYS A 108 2.98 7.77 7.99
N LEU A 109 3.37 7.05 9.04
CA LEU A 109 4.18 5.84 8.90
C LEU A 109 3.45 4.72 8.15
N MET A 110 2.16 4.51 8.42
CA MET A 110 1.36 3.52 7.69
C MET A 110 1.15 3.92 6.23
N ILE A 111 0.99 5.21 5.95
CA ILE A 111 0.93 5.72 4.57
C ILE A 111 2.25 5.47 3.85
N ALA A 112 3.37 5.88 4.46
CA ALA A 112 4.69 5.62 3.91
C ALA A 112 4.91 4.13 3.63
N PHE A 113 4.56 3.25 4.58
CA PHE A 113 4.68 1.80 4.42
C PHE A 113 3.84 1.27 3.25
N GLY A 114 2.54 1.61 3.21
CA GLY A 114 1.66 1.16 2.12
C GLY A 114 2.18 1.60 0.75
N SER A 115 2.60 2.86 0.63
CA SER A 115 3.16 3.39 -0.61
C SER A 115 4.53 2.79 -0.96
N PHE A 116 5.40 2.48 0.01
CA PHE A 116 6.65 1.75 -0.28
C PHE A 116 6.36 0.34 -0.82
N VAL A 117 5.42 -0.38 -0.19
CA VAL A 117 5.01 -1.71 -0.65
C VAL A 117 4.44 -1.62 -2.07
N HIS A 118 3.66 -0.57 -2.39
CA HIS A 118 3.19 -0.33 -3.75
C HIS A 118 4.33 -0.23 -4.76
N LEU A 119 5.32 0.64 -4.51
CA LEU A 119 6.46 0.79 -5.43
C LEU A 119 7.23 -0.51 -5.62
N ILE A 120 7.40 -1.30 -4.54
CA ILE A 120 8.05 -2.61 -4.62
C ILE A 120 7.23 -3.56 -5.49
N LEU A 121 5.91 -3.63 -5.27
CA LEU A 121 5.03 -4.47 -6.07
C LEU A 121 5.05 -4.07 -7.53
N ASP A 122 4.99 -2.79 -7.85
CA ASP A 122 5.10 -2.32 -9.23
C ASP A 122 6.46 -2.65 -9.85
N ALA A 123 7.55 -2.44 -9.13
CA ALA A 123 8.88 -2.80 -9.61
C ALA A 123 9.03 -4.31 -9.87
N VAL A 124 8.51 -5.15 -8.97
CA VAL A 124 8.62 -6.61 -9.07
C VAL A 124 7.66 -7.17 -10.13
N VAL A 125 6.40 -6.78 -10.07
CA VAL A 125 5.28 -7.40 -10.79
C VAL A 125 5.05 -6.78 -12.17
N THR A 126 4.85 -5.46 -12.26
CA THR A 126 4.56 -4.78 -13.54
C THR A 126 5.82 -4.31 -14.26
N GLY A 127 6.93 -4.18 -13.53
CA GLY A 127 8.26 -4.00 -14.08
C GLY A 127 8.64 -2.60 -14.50
N LYS A 128 7.89 -1.56 -14.12
CA LYS A 128 8.20 -0.19 -14.53
C LYS A 128 7.84 0.83 -13.45
N ILE A 129 8.85 1.28 -12.71
CA ILE A 129 8.81 2.50 -11.90
C ILE A 129 9.99 3.42 -12.25
N ILE A 130 9.82 4.72 -12.00
CA ILE A 130 10.89 5.72 -12.12
C ILE A 130 11.18 6.26 -10.71
N PRO A 131 11.96 5.55 -9.89
CA PRO A 131 12.03 5.79 -8.45
C PRO A 131 12.56 7.19 -8.10
N LEU A 132 13.36 7.81 -8.97
CA LEU A 132 14.01 9.09 -8.70
C LEU A 132 13.41 10.26 -9.51
N TYR A 133 12.23 10.10 -10.10
CA TYR A 133 11.54 11.20 -10.79
C TYR A 133 11.22 12.34 -9.80
N PRO A 134 11.39 13.63 -10.15
CA PRO A 134 11.83 14.18 -11.45
C PRO A 134 13.35 14.38 -11.59
N LEU A 135 14.16 13.94 -10.63
CA LEU A 135 15.62 14.13 -10.66
C LEU A 135 16.30 13.24 -11.71
N ASN A 136 15.75 12.05 -11.96
CA ASN A 136 16.28 11.10 -12.94
C ASN A 136 15.13 10.27 -13.55
N ASN A 137 15.24 9.97 -14.84
CA ASN A 137 14.30 9.16 -15.62
C ASN A 137 14.70 7.66 -15.72
N TYR A 138 15.65 7.20 -14.90
CA TYR A 138 16.05 5.80 -14.88
C TYR A 138 14.90 4.88 -14.46
N VAL A 139 14.57 3.91 -15.31
CA VAL A 139 13.48 2.94 -15.10
C VAL A 139 14.03 1.69 -14.41
N VAL A 140 13.33 1.22 -13.38
CA VAL A 140 13.65 -0.03 -12.67
C VAL A 140 12.44 -0.97 -12.67
N GLY A 141 12.70 -2.25 -12.86
CA GLY A 141 11.74 -3.32 -12.60
C GLY A 141 12.18 -4.70 -13.07
N LEU A 142 11.61 -5.74 -12.47
CA LEU A 142 11.86 -7.14 -12.80
C LEU A 142 10.84 -7.69 -13.81
N ASN A 143 9.60 -7.19 -13.75
CA ASN A 143 8.47 -7.62 -14.57
C ASN A 143 8.25 -9.14 -14.51
N ILE A 144 8.08 -9.73 -13.33
CA ILE A 144 8.05 -11.20 -13.18
C ILE A 144 6.97 -11.88 -14.04
N VAL A 145 5.89 -11.15 -14.38
CA VAL A 145 4.79 -11.64 -15.23
C VAL A 145 5.28 -12.00 -16.63
N GLN A 146 6.26 -11.28 -17.17
CA GLN A 146 6.75 -11.50 -18.54
C GLN A 146 7.41 -12.87 -18.73
N TYR A 147 7.86 -13.50 -17.63
CA TYR A 147 8.49 -14.82 -17.65
C TYR A 147 7.47 -15.97 -17.60
N LEU A 148 6.18 -15.68 -17.42
CA LEU A 148 5.13 -16.68 -17.55
C LEU A 148 4.82 -16.97 -19.02
N PRO A 149 4.36 -18.20 -19.35
CA PRO A 149 3.79 -18.49 -20.66
C PRO A 149 2.75 -17.45 -21.06
N GLN A 150 2.75 -17.01 -22.32
CA GLN A 150 1.91 -15.91 -22.81
C GLN A 150 0.42 -16.09 -22.48
N THR A 151 -0.07 -17.33 -22.53
CA THR A 151 -1.45 -17.71 -22.18
C THR A 151 -1.81 -17.48 -20.71
N LEU A 152 -0.82 -17.42 -19.81
CA LEU A 152 -1.01 -17.23 -18.38
C LEU A 152 -0.79 -15.78 -17.92
N GLN A 153 -0.12 -14.95 -18.72
CA GLN A 153 0.22 -13.57 -18.32
C GLN A 153 -1.01 -12.74 -17.97
N GLY A 154 -2.10 -12.87 -18.72
CA GLY A 154 -3.36 -12.18 -18.46
C GLY A 154 -4.13 -12.70 -17.23
N LEU A 155 -3.88 -13.94 -16.82
CA LEU A 155 -4.51 -14.58 -15.66
C LEU A 155 -3.71 -14.37 -14.37
N ALA A 156 -2.42 -14.05 -14.48
CA ALA A 156 -1.50 -13.98 -13.34
C ALA A 156 -2.01 -13.05 -12.23
N MET A 157 -2.48 -11.84 -12.57
CA MET A 157 -2.95 -10.88 -11.57
C MET A 157 -4.28 -11.25 -10.93
N PRO A 158 -5.35 -11.56 -11.69
CA PRO A 158 -6.59 -12.05 -11.08
C PRO A 158 -6.39 -13.28 -10.19
N THR A 159 -5.51 -14.21 -10.60
CA THR A 159 -5.18 -15.39 -9.79
C THR A 159 -4.44 -15.00 -8.50
N LEU A 160 -3.47 -14.10 -8.57
CA LEU A 160 -2.77 -13.60 -7.38
C LEU A 160 -3.73 -12.90 -6.40
N ASP A 161 -4.62 -12.04 -6.91
CA ASP A 161 -5.64 -11.36 -6.12
C ASP A 161 -6.54 -12.36 -5.40
N GLY A 162 -7.02 -13.40 -6.11
CA GLY A 162 -7.83 -14.46 -5.52
C GLY A 162 -7.09 -15.25 -4.44
N ILE A 163 -5.81 -15.58 -4.66
CA ILE A 163 -4.97 -16.27 -3.67
C ILE A 163 -4.78 -15.40 -2.42
N LEU A 164 -4.42 -14.13 -2.59
CA LEU A 164 -4.22 -13.20 -1.47
C LEU A 164 -5.51 -13.00 -0.67
N LEU A 165 -6.66 -12.92 -1.35
CA LEU A 165 -7.96 -12.81 -0.70
C LEU A 165 -8.28 -14.05 0.13
N ILE A 166 -8.09 -15.25 -0.41
CA ILE A 166 -8.31 -16.50 0.34
C ILE A 166 -7.37 -16.56 1.55
N ILE A 167 -6.08 -16.27 1.37
CA ILE A 167 -5.11 -16.23 2.47
C ILE A 167 -5.57 -15.26 3.56
N TRP A 168 -6.04 -14.07 3.16
CA TRP A 168 -6.52 -13.06 4.09
C TRP A 168 -7.76 -13.52 4.87
N LEU A 169 -8.74 -14.11 4.19
CA LEU A 169 -9.96 -14.65 4.82
C LEU A 169 -9.64 -15.79 5.80
N VAL A 170 -8.79 -16.74 5.39
CA VAL A 170 -8.33 -17.84 6.26
C VAL A 170 -7.62 -17.29 7.49
N TYR A 171 -6.73 -16.31 7.30
CA TYR A 171 -6.04 -15.65 8.40
C TYR A 171 -7.00 -14.95 9.36
N LEU A 172 -7.98 -14.22 8.83
CA LEU A 172 -9.00 -13.53 9.63
C LEU A 172 -9.86 -14.52 10.42
N GLU A 173 -10.29 -15.62 9.81
CA GLU A 173 -11.08 -16.65 10.50
C GLU A 173 -10.24 -17.33 11.59
N TRP A 174 -9.02 -17.74 11.27
CA TRP A 174 -8.15 -18.40 12.24
C TRP A 174 -7.79 -17.51 13.42
N LYS A 175 -7.53 -16.22 13.18
CA LYS A 175 -7.00 -15.30 14.20
C LYS A 175 -8.04 -14.46 14.93
N HIS A 176 -9.07 -14.04 14.21
CA HIS A 176 -10.07 -13.07 14.67
C HIS A 176 -11.49 -13.62 14.67
N LYS A 177 -11.70 -14.87 14.22
CA LYS A 177 -13.01 -15.55 14.24
C LYS A 177 -14.10 -14.71 13.60
N ILE A 178 -13.85 -14.29 12.36
CA ILE A 178 -14.79 -13.42 11.63
C ILE A 178 -16.14 -14.08 11.38
N GLY A 179 -16.23 -15.42 11.38
CA GLY A 179 -17.50 -16.14 11.31
C GLY A 179 -18.45 -15.83 12.47
N ASP A 180 -17.95 -15.40 13.63
CA ASP A 180 -18.80 -15.03 14.78
C ASP A 180 -19.48 -13.65 14.60
N PHE A 181 -19.10 -12.89 13.57
CA PHE A 181 -19.64 -11.55 13.26
C PHE A 181 -20.64 -11.54 12.10
N ILE A 182 -20.85 -12.67 11.42
CA ILE A 182 -21.78 -12.84 10.29
C ILE A 182 -23.02 -13.58 10.79
#